data_AF-A0A7S3YAM6-F1
#
_entry.id   AF-A0A7S3YAM6-F1
#
_cell.length_a   1.000
_cell.length_b   1.000
_cell.length_c   1.000
_cell.angle_alpha   90.00
_cell.angle_beta   90.00
_cell.angle_gamma   90.00
#
_symmetry.space_group_name_H-M   'P 1'
#
loop_
_entity.id
_entity.type
_entity.pdbx_description
1 polymer ?
#
loop_
_entity_poly.entity_id
_entity_poly.type
_entity_poly.pdbx_seq_one_letter_code
_entity_poly.pdbx_strand_id
1 'polypeptide(L)'
;RMLDQATIFSREGLVLWSKSFCRVQEGLINDFIKTILIEERSGDMVANLDNYTLAWNFDNRLDLVFLVIYQKGFNLSYIDQLLPDMRARFLRKHGDTLEEGDVDTVDFSDDFMQVLQRAEAASAKSSGQNLVSLKNAARLGSSGSLAGRGSPKPEEDG
;
A
#
# COMPACT_ATOMS: atom_id res chain seq x y z
N ARG A 1 -9.71 11.13 2.74
CA ARG A 1 -9.05 10.43 1.61
C ARG A 1 -7.59 10.80 1.66
N MET A 2 -6.69 9.82 1.55
CA MET A 2 -5.28 9.99 1.93
C MET A 2 -4.31 9.92 0.74
N LEU A 3 -4.80 9.54 -0.44
CA LEU A 3 -4.05 9.58 -1.69
C LEU A 3 -4.33 10.90 -2.41
N ASP A 4 -3.28 11.61 -2.80
CA ASP A 4 -3.42 12.92 -3.45
C ASP A 4 -3.41 12.79 -4.98
N GLN A 5 -2.53 11.96 -5.53
CA GLN A 5 -2.40 11.75 -6.98
C GLN A 5 -1.87 10.35 -7.32
N ALA A 6 -2.31 9.82 -8.45
CA ALA A 6 -1.75 8.64 -9.10
C ALA A 6 -1.49 8.94 -10.58
N THR A 7 -0.34 8.51 -11.10
CA THR A 7 0.08 8.78 -12.47
C THR A 7 0.83 7.59 -13.04
N ILE A 8 0.60 7.30 -14.32
CA ILE A 8 1.31 6.28 -15.11
C ILE A 8 1.97 6.99 -16.28
N PHE A 9 3.27 6.80 -16.43
CA PHE A 9 4.03 7.41 -17.51
C PHE A 9 5.15 6.48 -17.99
N SER A 10 5.57 6.64 -19.25
CA SER A 10 6.73 5.92 -19.79
C SER A 10 8.03 6.54 -19.31
N ARG A 11 9.13 5.78 -19.32
CA ARG A 11 10.48 6.31 -19.01
C ARG A 11 10.90 7.44 -19.96
N GLU A 12 10.32 7.49 -21.16
CA GLU A 12 10.52 8.58 -22.13
C GLU A 12 9.78 9.88 -21.76
N GLY A 13 8.91 9.83 -20.74
CA GLY A 13 8.19 10.99 -20.22
C GLY A 13 6.76 11.15 -20.76
N LEU A 14 6.24 10.19 -21.54
CA LEU A 14 4.84 10.21 -21.99
C LEU A 14 3.91 9.85 -20.84
N VAL A 15 3.00 10.75 -20.47
CA VAL A 15 1.98 10.48 -19.46
C VAL A 15 0.80 9.77 -20.08
N LEU A 16 0.65 8.48 -19.80
CA LEU A 16 -0.43 7.64 -20.35
C LEU A 16 -1.75 7.86 -19.61
N TRP A 17 -1.68 8.09 -18.30
CA TRP A 17 -2.86 8.32 -17.46
C TRP A 17 -2.48 9.05 -16.17
N SER A 18 -3.36 9.92 -15.69
CA SER A 18 -3.20 10.61 -14.41
C SER A 18 -4.53 10.89 -13.75
N LYS A 19 -4.58 10.79 -12.42
CA LYS A 19 -5.73 11.16 -11.60
C LYS A 19 -5.27 11.86 -10.34
N SER A 20 -5.77 13.09 -10.16
CA SER A 20 -5.54 13.89 -8.96
C SER A 20 -6.82 14.02 -8.15
N PHE A 21 -6.72 13.78 -6.84
CA PHE A 21 -7.81 13.96 -5.87
C PHE A 21 -7.70 15.30 -5.14
N CYS A 22 -6.47 15.81 -5.01
CA CYS A 22 -6.15 17.10 -4.43
C CYS A 22 -5.23 17.88 -5.37
N ARG A 23 -5.14 19.19 -5.17
CA ARG A 23 -4.13 20.00 -5.85
C ARG A 23 -2.77 19.64 -5.25
N VAL A 24 -1.98 18.90 -6.02
CA VAL A 24 -0.56 18.69 -5.74
C VAL A 24 0.22 19.89 -6.29
N GLN A 25 1.30 20.28 -5.63
CA GLN A 25 2.15 21.38 -6.07
C GLN A 25 2.67 21.13 -7.49
N GLU A 26 2.54 22.13 -8.36
CA GLU A 26 3.10 22.09 -9.71
C GLU A 26 4.62 21.91 -9.63
N GLY A 27 5.15 20.98 -10.41
CA GLY A 27 6.59 20.68 -10.43
C GLY A 27 7.01 19.46 -9.61
N LEU A 28 6.20 18.95 -8.69
CA LEU A 28 6.59 17.80 -7.84
C LEU A 28 6.98 16.55 -8.65
N ILE A 29 6.26 16.28 -9.75
CA ILE A 29 6.57 15.16 -10.66
C ILE A 29 7.87 15.43 -11.43
N ASN A 30 8.12 16.68 -11.82
CA ASN A 30 9.36 17.04 -12.50
C ASN A 30 10.56 16.91 -11.55
N ASP A 31 10.38 17.29 -10.30
CA ASP A 31 11.40 17.17 -9.25
C ASP A 31 11.62 15.69 -8.89
N PHE A 32 10.57 14.87 -8.88
CA PHE A 32 10.68 13.42 -8.77
C PHE A 32 11.51 12.82 -9.92
N ILE A 33 11.19 13.16 -11.17
CA ILE A 33 11.93 12.65 -12.33
C ILE A 33 13.41 13.04 -12.20
N LYS A 34 13.70 14.32 -11.93
CA LYS A 34 15.07 14.83 -11.83
C LYS A 34 15.87 14.25 -10.67
N THR A 35 15.25 14.12 -9.50
CA THR A 35 15.96 13.82 -8.25
C THR A 35 15.95 12.33 -7.92
N ILE A 36 14.93 11.60 -8.36
CA ILE A 36 14.74 10.21 -7.94
C ILE A 36 14.91 9.25 -9.11
N LEU A 37 14.34 9.59 -10.28
CA LEU A 37 14.42 8.73 -11.45
C LEU A 37 15.79 8.83 -12.14
N ILE A 38 16.41 10.01 -12.16
CA ILE A 38 17.72 10.26 -12.79
C ILE A 38 18.88 10.02 -11.82
N GLU A 39 18.78 10.40 -10.53
CA GLU A 39 19.91 10.27 -9.60
C GLU A 39 20.13 8.84 -9.07
N GLU A 40 19.36 7.84 -9.54
CA GLU A 40 19.53 6.42 -9.21
C GLU A 40 19.74 6.19 -7.69
N ARG A 41 18.95 6.85 -6.84
CA ARG A 41 19.05 6.64 -5.40
C ARG A 41 18.48 5.27 -5.04
N SER A 42 19.36 4.28 -5.09
CA SER A 42 19.39 3.04 -4.30
C SER A 42 18.04 2.35 -4.10
N GLY A 43 17.65 1.41 -4.98
CA GLY A 43 16.75 0.25 -4.72
C GLY A 43 15.38 0.45 -4.06
N ASP A 44 15.10 1.63 -3.54
CA ASP A 44 13.98 1.97 -2.70
C ASP A 44 12.88 2.49 -3.60
N MET A 45 11.68 1.94 -3.46
CA MET A 45 10.51 2.26 -4.27
C MET A 45 9.65 3.37 -3.63
N VAL A 46 10.21 4.06 -2.64
CA VAL A 46 9.55 5.12 -1.87
C VAL A 46 10.57 6.23 -1.56
N ALA A 47 10.19 7.48 -1.81
CA ALA A 47 10.98 8.65 -1.49
C ALA A 47 10.11 9.73 -0.85
N ASN A 48 10.77 10.61 -0.11
CA ASN A 48 10.15 11.73 0.56
C ASN A 48 10.62 13.01 -0.12
N LEU A 49 9.70 13.80 -0.67
CA LEU A 49 9.99 15.08 -1.30
C LEU A 49 9.09 16.16 -0.71
N ASP A 50 9.69 17.19 -0.12
CA ASP A 50 8.99 18.27 0.60
C ASP A 50 7.97 17.77 1.63
N ASN A 51 6.68 18.00 1.39
CA ASN A 51 5.58 17.58 2.25
C ASN A 51 4.90 16.29 1.78
N TYR A 52 5.44 15.65 0.74
CA TYR A 52 4.88 14.49 0.09
C TYR A 52 5.78 13.27 0.24
N THR A 53 5.14 12.11 0.19
CA THR A 53 5.75 10.80 -0.02
C THR A 53 5.35 10.34 -1.40
N LEU A 54 6.34 9.88 -2.15
CA LEU A 54 6.20 9.37 -3.50
C LEU A 54 6.54 7.89 -3.41
N ALA A 55 5.64 7.03 -3.87
CA ALA A 55 5.90 5.61 -3.98
C ALA A 55 5.66 5.18 -5.42
N TRP A 56 6.50 4.29 -5.93
CA TRP A 56 6.40 3.89 -7.34
C TRP A 56 6.68 2.42 -7.57
N ASN A 57 6.33 1.95 -8.75
CA ASN A 57 6.66 0.62 -9.26
C ASN A 57 7.02 0.74 -10.74
N PHE A 58 7.88 -0.16 -11.23
CA PHE A 58 8.30 -0.18 -12.62
C PHE A 58 7.77 -1.41 -13.34
N ASP A 59 7.31 -1.22 -14.57
CA ASP A 59 7.30 -2.30 -15.54
C ASP A 59 8.46 -2.14 -16.51
N ASN A 60 9.45 -3.02 -16.41
CA ASN A 60 10.66 -2.95 -17.24
C ASN A 60 10.43 -3.48 -18.67
N ARG A 61 9.31 -4.17 -18.93
CA ARG A 61 9.04 -4.72 -20.27
C ARG A 61 8.50 -3.63 -21.19
N LEU A 62 7.61 -2.79 -20.65
CA LEU A 62 7.00 -1.66 -21.36
C LEU A 62 7.60 -0.31 -20.97
N ASP A 63 8.67 -0.31 -20.18
CA ASP A 63 9.32 0.89 -19.64
C ASP A 63 8.33 1.88 -19.00
N LEU A 64 7.42 1.37 -18.15
CA LEU A 64 6.42 2.16 -17.46
C LEU A 64 6.79 2.41 -15.99
N VAL A 65 6.37 3.57 -15.51
CA VAL A 65 6.45 4.00 -14.13
C VAL A 65 5.04 4.21 -13.60
N PHE A 66 4.71 3.49 -12.52
CA PHE A 66 3.46 3.64 -11.77
C PHE A 66 3.79 4.45 -10.53
N LEU A 67 3.30 5.67 -10.45
CA LEU A 67 3.61 6.60 -9.36
C LEU A 67 2.35 6.94 -8.56
N VAL A 68 2.48 6.95 -7.24
CA VAL A 68 1.47 7.46 -6.31
C VAL A 68 2.09 8.49 -5.37
N ILE A 69 1.33 9.54 -5.08
CA ILE A 69 1.75 10.69 -4.28
C ILE A 69 0.74 10.91 -3.16
N TYR A 70 1.23 11.09 -1.95
CA TYR A 70 0.42 11.35 -0.76
C TYR A 70 1.17 12.21 0.27
N GLN A 71 0.47 12.84 1.20
CA GLN A 71 1.11 13.67 2.23
C GLN A 71 1.97 12.85 3.20
N LYS A 72 3.07 13.45 3.67
CA LYS A 72 3.90 12.89 4.75
C LYS A 72 3.10 12.67 6.03
N GLY A 73 3.49 11.65 6.80
CA GLY A 73 2.87 11.32 8.09
C GLY A 73 1.69 10.37 8.01
N PHE A 74 1.20 10.05 6.81
CA PHE A 74 0.26 8.96 6.62
C PHE A 74 0.99 7.64 6.35
N ASN A 75 0.84 6.67 7.25
CA ASN A 75 1.30 5.31 7.01
C ASN A 75 0.22 4.57 6.21
N LEU A 76 0.30 4.67 4.88
CA LEU A 76 -0.65 4.04 3.98
C LEU A 76 -0.22 2.61 3.69
N SER A 77 -0.49 1.71 4.63
CA SER A 77 -0.24 0.26 4.45
C SER A 77 -0.97 -0.34 3.24
N TYR A 78 -1.97 0.35 2.69
CA TYR A 78 -2.62 -0.09 1.45
C TYR A 78 -1.79 0.20 0.19
N ILE A 79 -0.78 1.08 0.22
CA ILE A 79 0.02 1.42 -0.96
C ILE A 79 0.80 0.21 -1.46
N ASP A 80 1.29 -0.62 -0.53
CA ASP A 80 1.99 -1.87 -0.82
C ASP A 80 1.12 -2.87 -1.60
N GLN A 81 -0.20 -2.78 -1.48
CA GLN A 81 -1.16 -3.56 -2.26
C GLN A 81 -1.63 -2.82 -3.51
N LEU A 82 -1.83 -1.50 -3.40
CA LEU A 82 -2.34 -0.65 -4.48
C LEU A 82 -1.40 -0.66 -5.69
N LEU A 83 -0.10 -0.45 -5.49
CA LEU A 83 0.86 -0.32 -6.60
C LEU A 83 0.94 -1.59 -7.46
N PRO A 84 1.14 -2.80 -6.88
CA PRO A 84 1.13 -4.04 -7.65
C PRO A 84 -0.20 -4.30 -8.36
N ASP A 85 -1.33 -4.09 -7.68
CA ASP A 85 -2.65 -4.34 -8.25
C ASP A 85 -2.98 -3.36 -9.39
N MET A 86 -2.58 -2.09 -9.21
CA MET A 86 -2.71 -1.04 -10.22
C MET A 86 -1.93 -1.42 -11.47
N ARG A 87 -0.65 -1.82 -11.31
CA ARG A 87 0.20 -2.29 -12.41
C ARG A 87 -0.42 -3.50 -13.11
N ALA A 88 -0.78 -4.54 -12.37
CA ALA A 88 -1.34 -5.77 -12.95
C ALA A 88 -2.67 -5.51 -13.68
N ARG A 89 -3.52 -4.62 -13.15
CA ARG A 89 -4.79 -4.25 -13.78
C ARG A 89 -4.57 -3.43 -15.05
N PHE A 90 -3.63 -2.49 -15.04
CA PHE A 90 -3.30 -1.66 -16.20
C PHE A 90 -2.71 -2.50 -17.34
N LEU A 91 -1.67 -3.29 -17.05
CA LEU A 91 -1.00 -4.12 -18.06
C LEU A 91 -1.93 -5.15 -18.68
N ARG A 92 -2.86 -5.73 -17.91
CA ARG A 92 -3.85 -6.66 -18.47
C ARG A 92 -4.81 -6.00 -19.46
N LYS A 93 -5.10 -4.72 -19.28
CA LYS A 93 -6.10 -4.01 -20.10
C LYS A 93 -5.47 -3.31 -21.30
N HIS A 94 -4.26 -2.78 -21.13
CA HIS A 94 -3.61 -1.90 -22.11
C HIS A 94 -2.24 -2.41 -22.57
N GLY A 95 -1.71 -3.48 -21.98
CA GLY A 95 -0.36 -3.97 -22.28
C GLY A 95 -0.16 -4.32 -23.75
N ASP A 96 -1.09 -5.08 -24.34
CA ASP A 96 -1.00 -5.50 -25.75
C ASP A 96 -1.07 -4.27 -26.69
N THR A 97 -1.96 -3.33 -26.43
CA THR A 97 -2.08 -2.10 -27.23
C THR A 97 -0.85 -1.20 -27.13
N LEU A 98 -0.20 -1.16 -25.96
CA LEU A 98 1.04 -0.41 -25.78
C LEU A 98 2.22 -1.06 -26.52
N GLU A 99 2.25 -2.39 -26.63
CA GLU A 99 3.26 -3.11 -27.43
C GLU A 99 3.10 -2.86 -28.93
N GLU A 100 1.86 -2.62 -29.38
CA GLU A 100 1.56 -2.26 -30.77
C GLU A 100 1.93 -0.81 -31.14
N GLY A 101 2.21 0.04 -30.14
CA GLY A 101 2.76 1.39 -30.32
C GLY A 101 1.74 2.49 -30.67
N ASP A 102 0.44 2.21 -30.56
CA ASP A 102 -0.64 3.10 -31.03
C ASP A 102 -1.41 3.76 -29.85
N VAL A 103 -0.70 4.36 -28.89
CA VAL A 103 -1.36 4.89 -27.68
C VAL A 103 -0.69 6.15 -27.14
N ASP A 104 -1.45 7.26 -27.19
CA ASP A 104 -1.06 8.52 -26.55
C ASP A 104 -1.54 8.61 -25.09
N THR A 105 -2.83 8.33 -24.86
CA THR A 105 -3.46 8.36 -23.53
C THR A 105 -4.55 7.29 -23.42
N VAL A 106 -4.73 6.75 -22.22
CA VAL A 106 -5.72 5.70 -21.95
C VAL A 106 -6.64 6.08 -20.79
N ASP A 107 -7.90 5.66 -20.86
CA ASP A 107 -8.79 5.77 -19.71
C ASP A 107 -8.69 4.53 -18.80
N PHE A 108 -8.07 4.78 -17.65
CA PHE A 108 -7.90 3.82 -16.57
C PHE A 108 -8.64 4.24 -15.30
N SER A 109 -9.50 5.27 -15.37
CA SER A 109 -10.04 5.94 -14.19
C SER A 109 -10.92 5.06 -13.32
N ASP A 110 -11.83 4.30 -13.93
CA ASP A 110 -12.77 3.43 -13.21
C ASP A 110 -12.08 2.18 -12.66
N ASP A 111 -11.20 1.58 -13.46
CA ASP A 111 -10.38 0.45 -13.02
C ASP A 111 -9.50 0.83 -11.83
N PHE A 112 -8.86 2.00 -11.88
CA PHE A 112 -8.09 2.52 -10.78
C PHE A 112 -8.94 2.73 -9.51
N MET A 113 -10.14 3.31 -9.64
CA MET A 113 -11.03 3.50 -8.48
C MET A 113 -11.42 2.16 -7.84
N GLN A 114 -11.67 1.12 -8.64
CA GLN A 114 -11.96 -0.22 -8.11
C GLN A 114 -10.76 -0.83 -7.38
N VAL A 115 -9.56 -0.69 -7.94
CA VAL A 115 -8.34 -1.19 -7.30
C VAL A 115 -8.07 -0.44 -6.00
N LEU A 116 -8.16 0.89 -6.01
CA LEU A 116 -8.00 1.74 -4.83
C LEU A 116 -8.96 1.33 -3.71
N GLN A 117 -10.25 1.17 -4.02
CA GLN A 117 -11.25 0.78 -3.04
C GLN A 117 -10.97 -0.61 -2.43
N ARG A 118 -10.48 -1.57 -3.23
CA ARG A 118 -10.12 -2.90 -2.73
C ARG A 118 -8.92 -2.84 -1.79
N ALA A 119 -7.88 -2.09 -2.16
CA ALA A 119 -6.68 -1.92 -1.34
C ALA A 119 -7.03 -1.24 0.00
N GLU A 120 -7.83 -0.18 -0.02
CA GLU A 120 -8.33 0.50 1.19
C GLU A 120 -9.12 -0.46 2.09
N ALA A 121 -10.02 -1.27 1.52
CA ALA A 121 -10.85 -2.21 2.26
C ALA A 121 -10.04 -3.39 2.85
N ALA A 122 -9.02 -3.88 2.14
CA ALA A 122 -8.14 -4.94 2.63
C ALA A 122 -7.29 -4.45 3.80
N SER A 123 -6.74 -3.24 3.71
CA SER A 123 -5.96 -2.62 4.78
C SER A 123 -6.79 -2.37 6.04
N ALA A 124 -8.04 -1.91 5.91
CA ALA A 124 -8.92 -1.71 7.05
C ALA A 124 -9.22 -3.02 7.83
N LYS A 125 -9.34 -4.15 7.13
CA LYS A 125 -9.57 -5.46 7.75
C LYS A 125 -8.36 -5.97 8.53
N SER A 126 -7.15 -5.71 8.04
CA SER A 126 -5.90 -6.12 8.71
C SER A 126 -5.70 -5.42 10.07
N SER A 127 -6.09 -4.14 10.16
CA SER A 127 -6.05 -3.39 11.43
C SER A 127 -7.09 -3.88 12.44
N GLY A 128 -8.27 -4.31 11.98
CA GLY A 128 -9.32 -4.88 12.83
C GLY A 128 -9.00 -6.28 13.35
N GLN A 129 -8.37 -7.14 12.54
CA GLN A 129 -8.02 -8.52 12.91
C GLN A 129 -6.92 -8.59 13.99
N ASN A 130 -5.96 -7.65 13.98
CA ASN A 130 -4.92 -7.61 15.00
C ASN A 130 -5.49 -7.30 16.40
N LEU A 131 -6.54 -6.47 16.48
CA LEU A 131 -7.20 -6.14 17.75
C LEU A 131 -8.05 -7.30 18.31
N VAL A 132 -8.69 -8.11 17.47
CA VAL A 132 -9.47 -9.29 17.96
C VAL A 132 -8.57 -10.46 18.37
N SER A 133 -7.43 -10.68 17.72
CA SER A 133 -6.44 -11.67 18.16
C SER A 133 -5.85 -11.35 19.53
N LEU A 134 -5.53 -10.07 19.79
CA LEU A 134 -5.03 -9.62 21.10
C LEU A 134 -6.10 -9.74 22.20
N LYS A 135 -7.37 -9.45 21.89
CA LYS A 135 -8.49 -9.62 22.83
C LYS A 135 -8.79 -11.08 23.16
N ASN A 136 -8.63 -11.99 22.20
CA ASN A 136 -8.85 -13.43 22.44
C ASN A 136 -7.72 -14.05 23.26
N ALA A 137 -6.46 -13.64 23.04
CA ALA A 137 -5.33 -14.06 23.87
C ALA A 137 -5.47 -13.60 25.33
N ALA A 138 -5.99 -12.40 25.58
CA ALA A 138 -6.21 -11.87 26.92
C ALA A 138 -7.36 -12.57 27.70
N ARG A 139 -8.30 -13.23 27.00
CA ARG A 139 -9.43 -13.94 27.64
C ARG A 139 -9.09 -15.35 28.11
N LEU A 140 -7.99 -15.94 27.64
CA LEU A 140 -7.54 -17.28 28.01
C LEU A 140 -6.60 -17.30 29.23
N GLY A 141 -6.19 -16.14 29.76
CA GLY A 141 -5.30 -16.02 30.93
C GLY A 141 -5.98 -15.85 32.29
N SER A 142 -7.32 -15.90 32.37
CA SER A 142 -8.06 -15.68 33.62
C SER A 142 -9.04 -16.82 33.90
N SER A 143 -8.51 -18.00 34.25
CA SER A 143 -9.29 -18.99 34.99
C SER A 143 -8.34 -19.80 35.87
N GLY A 144 -8.49 -19.68 37.19
CA GLY A 144 -7.76 -20.51 38.14
C GLY A 144 -7.47 -19.89 39.51
N SER A 145 -8.47 -19.33 40.19
CA SER A 145 -8.43 -19.27 41.66
C SER A 145 -9.76 -19.78 42.20
N LEU A 146 -9.73 -20.87 42.97
CA LEU A 146 -10.54 -21.11 44.18
C LEU A 146 -10.38 -22.56 44.70
N ALA A 147 -9.74 -22.66 45.88
CA ALA A 147 -10.10 -23.43 47.08
C ALA A 147 -10.65 -24.87 47.02
N GLY A 148 -10.10 -25.72 47.91
CA GLY A 148 -10.73 -26.95 48.44
C GLY A 148 -9.68 -27.87 49.09
N ARG A 149 -9.32 -27.68 50.37
CA ARG A 149 -9.87 -28.32 51.58
C ARG A 149 -9.89 -29.87 51.55
N GLY A 150 -8.97 -30.47 52.30
CA GLY A 150 -9.22 -31.64 53.15
C GLY A 150 -8.63 -32.97 52.68
N SER A 151 -7.73 -33.54 53.47
CA SER A 151 -7.44 -34.99 53.59
C SER A 151 -6.43 -35.24 54.75
N PRO A 152 -6.38 -36.46 55.33
CA PRO A 152 -6.47 -36.68 56.79
C PRO A 152 -5.16 -37.10 57.48
N LYS A 153 -5.21 -37.12 58.83
CA LYS A 153 -4.22 -37.75 59.75
C LYS A 153 -3.97 -39.22 59.42
N PRO A 154 -2.74 -39.71 59.69
CA PRO A 154 -2.53 -40.92 60.50
C PRO A 154 -1.56 -40.59 61.67
N GLU A 155 -1.97 -40.83 62.91
CA GLU A 155 -1.70 -42.02 63.76
C GLU A 155 -0.45 -41.85 64.62
N GLU A 156 -0.67 -41.95 65.93
CA GLU A 156 0.32 -42.16 66.99
C GLU A 156 0.96 -43.54 66.84
N ASP A 157 2.23 -43.68 67.20
CA ASP A 157 2.71 -44.54 68.31
C ASP A 157 4.26 -44.61 68.28
N GLY A 158 4.90 -44.43 69.45
CA GLY A 158 6.32 -44.72 69.68
C GLY A 158 7.25 -43.54 69.91
#